data_AF-A0A7C2B989-F1
#
_entry.id   AF-A0A7C2B989-F1
#
_cell.length_a   1.000
_cell.length_b   1.000
_cell.length_c   1.000
_cell.angle_alpha   90.00
_cell.angle_beta   90.00
_cell.angle_gamma   90.00
#
_symmetry.space_group_name_H-M   'P 1'
#
loop_
_entity.id
_entity.type
_entity.pdbx_description
1 polymer ?
#
loop_
_entity_poly.entity_id
_entity_poly.type
_entity_poly.pdbx_seq_one_letter_code
_entity_poly.pdbx_strand_id
1 'polypeptide(L)'
;MEYHKKYKTILADPPWKYGKGWGYGAGEYYDLMSLEDIKNLPVNNLADENAHLYLWCPNGMIPQGLEVMKSWGFKFKTILTWVKNRSIFGYYFKGQSEQILFGVQGTLKPQDRKQVTIIKGIVRNHSKKPDEQYEVIEKVSPAPRIELFARQKRKGWDCFGNEVESDVQLITNPSTSPNGDFVLRKKEFNKGYEVN
;
A
#
# COMPACT_ATOMS: atom_id res chain seq x y z
N MET A 1 -24.56 2.23 -16.04
CA MET A 1 -23.76 2.84 -14.96
C MET A 1 -22.92 1.74 -14.36
N GLU A 2 -21.62 1.74 -14.60
CA GLU A 2 -20.72 0.74 -14.03
C GLU A 2 -20.59 1.01 -12.53
N TYR A 3 -21.18 0.16 -11.70
CA TYR A 3 -21.03 0.23 -10.25
C TYR A 3 -19.63 -0.28 -9.89
N HIS A 4 -18.69 0.63 -9.70
CA HIS A 4 -17.39 0.28 -9.14
C HIS A 4 -17.55 -0.09 -7.66
N LYS A 5 -17.20 -1.33 -7.31
CA LYS A 5 -17.20 -1.84 -5.93
C LYS A 5 -16.37 -0.91 -5.03
N LYS A 6 -16.97 -0.49 -3.92
CA LYS A 6 -16.32 0.33 -2.89
C LYS A 6 -15.84 -0.52 -1.73
N TYR A 7 -14.74 -0.12 -1.11
CA TYR A 7 -14.04 -0.88 -0.08
C TYR A 7 -14.08 -0.17 1.27
N LYS A 8 -14.43 -0.92 2.31
CA LYS A 8 -14.39 -0.45 3.71
C LYS A 8 -13.00 -0.60 4.31
N THR A 9 -12.17 -1.47 3.74
CA THR A 9 -10.79 -1.71 4.19
C THR A 9 -9.85 -1.76 3.01
N ILE A 10 -8.81 -0.93 3.05
CA ILE A 10 -7.76 -0.86 2.04
C ILE A 10 -6.42 -1.12 2.74
N LEU A 11 -5.67 -2.10 2.24
CA LEU A 11 -4.26 -2.31 2.57
C LEU A 11 -3.42 -1.89 1.35
N ALA A 12 -2.35 -1.13 1.54
CA ALA A 12 -1.48 -0.71 0.45
C ALA A 12 0.00 -0.80 0.86
N ASP A 13 0.84 -1.34 -0.02
CA ASP A 13 2.30 -1.35 0.09
C ASP A 13 2.95 -0.74 -1.16
N PRO A 14 2.90 0.59 -1.33
CA PRO A 14 3.42 1.23 -2.53
C PRO A 14 4.93 0.98 -2.72
N PRO A 15 5.42 0.91 -3.96
CA PRO A 15 6.84 0.76 -4.24
C PRO A 15 7.56 2.11 -4.09
N TRP A 16 7.76 2.55 -2.85
CA TRP A 16 8.31 3.87 -2.54
C TRP A 16 9.70 4.12 -3.16
N LYS A 17 9.84 5.18 -3.96
CA LYS A 17 11.14 5.68 -4.39
C LYS A 17 11.77 6.55 -3.30
N TYR A 18 12.92 6.11 -2.77
CA TYR A 18 13.73 6.92 -1.87
C TYR A 18 14.41 8.06 -2.63
N GLY A 19 14.57 9.21 -1.98
CA GLY A 19 15.40 10.30 -2.49
C GLY A 19 16.87 9.89 -2.62
N LYS A 20 17.64 10.62 -3.43
CA LYS A 20 19.10 10.39 -3.57
C LYS A 20 19.76 10.42 -2.18
N GLY A 21 20.48 9.35 -1.83
CA GLY A 21 21.26 9.26 -0.59
C GLY A 21 20.65 8.43 0.55
N TRP A 22 19.44 7.88 0.39
CA TRP A 22 18.82 6.99 1.39
C TRP A 22 18.66 5.56 0.87
N GLY A 23 19.40 4.62 1.47
CA GLY A 23 19.16 3.18 1.36
C GLY A 23 19.69 2.52 0.07
N TYR A 24 20.71 1.67 0.23
CA TYR A 24 20.91 0.57 -0.71
C TYR A 24 19.74 -0.42 -0.54
N GLY A 25 18.95 -0.63 -1.59
CA GLY A 25 18.00 -1.75 -1.64
C GLY A 25 16.57 -1.38 -2.04
N ALA A 26 16.30 -1.51 -3.35
CA ALA A 26 15.03 -1.91 -3.98
C ALA A 26 15.06 -1.63 -5.49
N GLY A 27 15.86 -0.64 -5.92
CA GLY A 27 15.92 -0.17 -7.31
C GLY A 27 16.48 -1.17 -8.33
N GLU A 28 16.96 -2.34 -7.90
CA GLU A 28 17.46 -3.39 -8.81
C GLU A 28 16.40 -4.43 -9.20
N TYR A 29 15.23 -4.47 -8.52
CA TYR A 29 14.27 -5.57 -8.70
C TYR A 29 12.83 -5.15 -9.02
N TYR A 30 12.43 -3.88 -8.82
CA TYR A 30 11.06 -3.41 -9.09
C TYR A 30 11.03 -1.92 -9.49
N ASP A 31 10.09 -1.54 -10.36
CA ASP A 31 9.84 -0.15 -10.73
C ASP A 31 9.28 0.64 -9.54
N LEU A 32 10.11 1.54 -8.99
CA LEU A 32 9.72 2.40 -7.87
C LEU A 32 8.89 3.60 -8.35
N MET A 33 7.86 3.94 -7.60
CA MET A 33 7.00 5.10 -7.86
C MET A 33 7.50 6.34 -7.12
N SER A 34 7.42 7.50 -7.79
CA SER A 34 7.67 8.77 -7.12
C SER A 34 6.58 9.06 -6.08
N LEU A 35 6.88 9.90 -5.08
CA LEU A 35 5.89 10.33 -4.10
C LEU A 35 4.65 10.93 -4.77
N GLU A 36 4.85 11.73 -5.83
CA GLU A 36 3.76 12.39 -6.52
C GLU A 36 2.88 11.40 -7.29
N ASP A 37 3.48 10.39 -7.93
CA ASP A 37 2.71 9.33 -8.59
C ASP A 37 1.88 8.53 -7.57
N ILE A 38 2.43 8.23 -6.38
CA ILE A 38 1.70 7.53 -5.32
C ILE A 38 0.52 8.40 -4.84
N LYS A 39 0.74 9.70 -4.60
CA LYS A 39 -0.33 10.63 -4.19
C LYS A 39 -1.45 10.74 -5.22
N ASN A 40 -1.12 10.67 -6.50
CA ASN A 40 -2.07 10.81 -7.62
C ASN A 40 -2.88 9.55 -7.91
N LEU A 41 -2.62 8.43 -7.23
CA LEU A 41 -3.45 7.23 -7.37
C LEU A 41 -4.89 7.51 -6.91
N PRO A 42 -5.90 7.05 -7.66
CA PRO A 42 -7.31 7.33 -7.38
C PRO A 42 -7.86 6.42 -6.26
N VAL A 43 -7.15 6.26 -5.15
CA VAL A 43 -7.54 5.37 -4.04
C VAL A 43 -8.84 5.82 -3.38
N ASN A 44 -9.10 7.12 -3.35
CA ASN A 44 -10.38 7.71 -2.92
C ASN A 44 -11.57 7.21 -3.76
N ASN A 45 -11.36 6.86 -5.03
CA ASN A 45 -12.40 6.28 -5.89
C ASN A 45 -12.69 4.82 -5.55
N LEU A 46 -11.81 4.13 -4.82
CA LEU A 46 -12.06 2.78 -4.31
C LEU A 46 -12.66 2.79 -2.91
N ALA A 47 -12.39 3.82 -2.12
CA ALA A 47 -12.86 3.91 -0.74
C ALA A 47 -14.38 4.09 -0.66
N ASP A 48 -14.99 3.34 0.26
CA ASP A 48 -16.34 3.63 0.78
C ASP A 48 -16.35 4.98 1.53
N GLU A 49 -17.52 5.58 1.73
CA GLU A 49 -17.66 6.81 2.52
C GLU A 49 -17.09 6.67 3.94
N ASN A 50 -17.16 5.47 4.50
CA ASN A 50 -16.66 5.10 5.81
C ASN A 50 -15.66 3.95 5.66
N ALA A 51 -14.37 4.27 5.59
CA ALA A 51 -13.32 3.30 5.25
C ALA A 51 -12.07 3.43 6.13
N HIS A 52 -11.35 2.32 6.27
CA HIS A 52 -10.04 2.25 6.89
C HIS A 52 -8.94 2.07 5.84
N LEU A 53 -7.82 2.76 6.04
CA LEU A 53 -6.60 2.60 5.27
C LEU A 53 -5.46 2.10 6.17
N TYR A 54 -4.77 1.09 5.68
CA TYR A 54 -3.52 0.55 6.22
C TYR A 54 -2.43 0.76 5.17
N LEU A 55 -1.55 1.73 5.40
CA LEU A 55 -0.50 2.11 4.45
C LEU A 55 0.87 1.70 4.97
N TRP A 56 1.50 0.69 4.37
CA TRP A 56 2.88 0.36 4.66
C TRP A 56 3.79 1.54 4.30
N CYS A 57 4.64 1.91 5.25
CA CYS A 57 5.51 3.07 5.15
C CYS A 57 6.86 2.77 5.81
N PRO A 58 7.98 2.89 5.06
CA PRO A 58 9.30 2.84 5.65
C PRO A 58 9.50 3.93 6.71
N ASN A 59 10.30 3.67 7.75
CA ASN A 59 10.51 4.62 8.86
C ASN A 59 10.95 6.02 8.40
N GLY A 60 11.87 6.08 7.44
CA GLY A 60 12.38 7.36 6.91
C GLY A 60 11.40 8.11 6.00
N MET A 61 10.26 7.49 5.66
CA MET A 61 9.26 8.05 4.75
C MET A 61 7.93 8.36 5.44
N ILE A 62 7.86 8.30 6.78
CA ILE A 62 6.64 8.59 7.53
C ILE A 62 6.05 9.97 7.17
N PRO A 63 6.82 11.07 7.06
CA PRO A 63 6.27 12.36 6.64
C PRO A 63 5.55 12.28 5.28
N GLN A 64 6.17 11.63 4.30
CA GLN A 64 5.64 11.42 2.96
C GLN A 64 4.42 10.49 2.97
N GLY A 65 4.43 9.45 3.81
CA GLY A 65 3.29 8.56 4.02
C GLY A 65 2.06 9.31 4.53
N LEU A 66 2.24 10.26 5.45
CA LEU A 66 1.14 11.12 5.93
C LEU A 66 0.60 12.04 4.82
N GLU A 67 1.46 12.55 3.94
CA GLU A 67 1.03 13.30 2.75
C GLU A 67 0.19 12.44 1.81
N VAL A 68 0.62 11.20 1.54
CA VAL A 68 -0.13 10.24 0.73
C VAL A 68 -1.51 9.95 1.32
N MET A 69 -1.59 9.67 2.63
CA MET A 69 -2.88 9.43 3.28
C MET A 69 -3.82 10.62 3.12
N LYS A 70 -3.30 11.85 3.29
CA LYS A 70 -4.07 13.07 3.12
C LYS A 70 -4.56 13.22 1.66
N SER A 71 -3.69 13.00 0.68
CA SER A 71 -4.05 13.03 -0.75
C SER A 71 -5.14 12.01 -1.10
N TRP A 72 -5.10 10.83 -0.49
CA TRP A 72 -6.14 9.79 -0.69
C TRP A 72 -7.42 10.02 0.12
N GLY A 73 -7.51 11.08 0.92
CA GLY A 73 -8.72 11.42 1.69
C GLY A 73 -8.82 10.80 3.08
N PHE A 74 -7.76 10.16 3.58
CA PHE A 74 -7.73 9.50 4.89
C PHE A 74 -7.12 10.40 5.97
N LYS A 75 -7.78 10.48 7.12
CA LYS A 75 -7.25 11.14 8.31
C LYS A 75 -6.43 10.14 9.12
N PHE A 76 -5.14 10.42 9.30
CA PHE A 76 -4.26 9.64 10.16
C PHE A 76 -4.81 9.50 11.59
N LYS A 77 -4.62 8.33 12.20
CA LYS A 77 -5.06 8.03 13.57
C LYS A 77 -3.96 7.43 14.44
N THR A 78 -3.23 6.44 13.94
CA THR A 78 -2.18 5.77 14.69
C THR A 78 -1.25 4.99 13.77
N ILE A 79 -0.21 4.38 14.33
CA ILE A 79 0.75 3.53 13.62
C ILE A 79 0.66 2.12 14.20
N LEU A 80 0.59 1.12 13.33
CA LEU A 80 0.91 -0.25 13.69
C LEU A 80 2.37 -0.51 13.32
N THR A 81 3.07 -1.27 14.16
CA THR A 81 4.50 -1.53 14.00
C THR A 81 4.74 -3.01 13.88
N TRP A 82 5.31 -3.42 12.74
CA TRP A 82 5.89 -4.74 12.62
C TRP A 82 7.29 -4.73 13.23
N VAL A 83 7.48 -5.48 14.32
CA VAL A 83 8.79 -5.67 14.95
C VAL A 83 9.49 -6.86 14.30
N LYS A 84 10.66 -6.61 13.73
CA LYS A 84 11.48 -7.62 13.05
C LYS A 84 12.33 -8.38 14.07
N ASN A 85 12.46 -9.68 13.87
CA ASN A 85 13.32 -10.54 14.69
C ASN A 85 14.83 -10.31 14.48
N ARG A 86 15.21 -9.52 13.46
CA ARG A 86 16.60 -9.11 13.18
C ARG A 86 16.65 -7.65 12.77
N SER A 87 17.78 -7.00 13.05
CA SER A 87 18.04 -5.64 12.57
C SER A 87 18.56 -5.63 11.13
N ILE A 88 18.29 -4.55 10.42
CA ILE A 88 18.81 -4.21 9.10
C ILE A 88 19.74 -2.99 9.22
N PHE A 89 20.50 -2.74 8.16
CA PHE A 89 21.35 -1.54 8.08
C PHE A 89 20.54 -0.25 8.25
N GLY A 90 21.20 0.77 8.79
CA GLY A 90 20.66 2.12 8.88
C GLY A 90 21.77 3.11 9.21
N TYR A 91 21.57 4.38 8.83
CA TYR A 91 22.59 5.42 8.94
C TYR A 91 22.74 5.93 10.37
N TYR A 92 21.64 6.44 10.97
CA TYR A 92 21.62 6.91 12.35
C TYR A 92 21.39 5.78 13.36
N PHE A 93 20.46 4.89 13.03
CA PHE A 93 20.11 3.72 13.84
C PHE A 93 19.86 2.53 12.92
N LYS A 94 20.23 1.32 13.37
CA LYS A 94 19.86 0.09 12.67
C LYS A 94 18.35 -0.08 12.72
N GLY A 95 17.71 -0.29 11.59
CA GLY A 95 16.27 -0.51 11.53
C GLY A 95 15.90 -1.88 12.10
N GLN A 96 14.87 -1.97 12.94
CA GLN A 96 14.34 -3.25 13.45
C GLN A 96 12.81 -3.32 13.34
N SER A 97 12.21 -2.40 12.61
CA SER A 97 10.77 -2.34 12.45
C SER A 97 10.38 -1.73 11.11
N GLU A 98 9.15 -2.01 10.69
CA GLU A 98 8.46 -1.30 9.62
C GLU A 98 7.07 -0.87 10.12
N GLN A 99 6.57 0.22 9.55
CA GLN A 99 5.36 0.87 10.02
C GLN A 99 4.21 0.66 9.03
N ILE A 100 3.00 0.56 9.57
CA ILE A 100 1.75 0.70 8.85
C ILE A 100 1.06 1.94 9.42
N LEU A 101 0.91 2.98 8.60
CA LEU A 101 0.11 4.14 8.96
C LEU A 101 -1.37 3.77 8.85
N PHE A 102 -2.12 3.95 9.94
CA PHE A 102 -3.56 3.68 9.99
C PHE A 102 -4.35 4.98 9.88
N GLY A 103 -5.28 5.03 8.92
CA GLY A 103 -6.13 6.17 8.64
C GLY A 103 -7.59 5.81 8.47
N VAL A 104 -8.45 6.82 8.63
CA VAL A 104 -9.89 6.68 8.53
C VAL A 104 -10.46 7.75 7.59
N GLN A 105 -11.30 7.32 6.67
CA GLN A 105 -12.23 8.16 5.92
C GLN A 105 -13.61 8.05 6.57
N GLY A 106 -14.32 9.17 6.68
CA GLY A 106 -15.60 9.24 7.38
C GLY A 106 -15.46 8.97 8.89
N THR A 107 -16.32 8.11 9.42
CA THR A 107 -16.51 7.88 10.86
C THR A 107 -16.40 6.42 11.29
N LEU A 108 -15.92 5.53 10.39
CA LEU A 108 -15.81 4.10 10.66
C LEU A 108 -15.07 3.83 11.97
N LYS A 109 -15.65 2.94 12.78
CA LYS A 109 -15.10 2.54 14.08
C LYS A 109 -14.50 1.13 13.98
N PRO A 110 -13.44 0.83 14.76
CA PRO A 110 -12.89 -0.51 14.83
C PRO A 110 -13.90 -1.49 15.43
N GLN A 111 -13.97 -2.70 14.86
CA GLN A 111 -14.79 -3.81 15.36
C GLN A 111 -14.20 -4.40 16.64
N ASP A 112 -12.87 -4.53 16.71
CA ASP A 112 -12.15 -4.89 17.93
C ASP A 112 -11.30 -3.71 18.44
N ARG A 113 -11.65 -3.21 19.64
CA ARG A 113 -10.93 -2.13 20.33
C ARG A 113 -9.79 -2.61 21.22
N LYS A 114 -9.60 -3.93 21.38
CA LYS A 114 -8.55 -4.54 22.19
C LYS A 114 -7.28 -4.84 21.38
N GLN A 115 -7.34 -4.73 20.05
CA GLN A 115 -6.19 -4.95 19.18
C GLN A 115 -5.07 -3.95 19.50
N VAL A 116 -3.87 -4.46 19.75
CA VAL A 116 -2.68 -3.65 20.00
C VAL A 116 -1.97 -3.29 18.69
N THR A 117 -1.09 -2.29 18.75
CA THR A 117 -0.39 -1.74 17.58
C THR A 117 0.80 -2.60 17.11
N ILE A 118 1.28 -3.54 17.93
CA ILE A 118 2.42 -4.39 17.57
C ILE A 118 1.96 -5.59 16.76
N ILE A 119 2.56 -5.76 15.58
CA ILE A 119 2.46 -6.95 14.74
C ILE A 119 3.75 -7.74 14.94
N LYS A 120 3.62 -8.98 15.43
CA LYS A 120 4.73 -9.92 15.56
C LYS A 120 4.75 -10.80 14.32
N GLY A 121 5.89 -10.85 13.63
CA GLY A 121 6.06 -11.69 12.45
C GLY A 121 7.53 -11.85 12.11
N ILE A 122 7.90 -13.00 11.55
CA ILE A 122 9.29 -13.32 11.20
C ILE A 122 9.65 -12.64 9.87
N VAL A 123 10.85 -12.05 9.79
CA VAL A 123 11.37 -11.52 8.52
C VAL A 123 11.61 -12.66 7.54
N ARG A 124 11.02 -12.56 6.34
CA ARG A 124 11.18 -13.52 5.25
C ARG A 124 12.01 -12.91 4.11
N ASN A 125 12.21 -13.67 3.03
CA ASN A 125 12.95 -13.21 1.85
C ASN A 125 12.18 -12.11 1.08
N HIS A 126 12.89 -11.32 0.27
CA HIS A 126 12.34 -10.33 -0.68
C HIS A 126 11.45 -9.23 -0.07
N SER A 127 11.73 -8.82 1.18
CA SER A 127 10.96 -7.80 1.89
C SER A 127 9.45 -8.13 2.04
N LYS A 128 9.12 -9.43 2.07
CA LYS A 128 7.74 -9.89 2.25
C LYS A 128 7.24 -9.46 3.65
N LYS A 129 6.11 -8.76 3.66
CA LYS A 129 5.38 -8.32 4.86
C LYS A 129 4.82 -9.53 5.64
N PRO A 130 4.60 -9.41 6.96
CA PRO A 130 4.10 -10.51 7.79
C PRO A 130 2.66 -10.88 7.41
N ASP A 131 2.35 -12.18 7.31
CA ASP A 131 0.97 -12.62 7.03
C ASP A 131 0.03 -12.29 8.21
N GLU A 132 0.58 -12.14 9.42
CA GLU A 132 -0.11 -11.74 10.64
C GLU A 132 -0.82 -10.38 10.51
N GLN A 133 -0.38 -9.53 9.56
CA GLN A 133 -1.07 -8.28 9.25
C GLN A 133 -2.54 -8.50 8.90
N TYR A 134 -2.86 -9.58 8.17
CA TYR A 134 -4.20 -9.79 7.66
C TYR A 134 -5.15 -10.16 8.78
N GLU A 135 -4.72 -11.00 9.73
CA GLU A 135 -5.52 -11.35 10.91
C GLU A 135 -5.80 -10.11 11.77
N VAL A 136 -4.78 -9.28 11.98
CA VAL A 136 -4.91 -8.00 12.70
C VAL A 136 -5.91 -7.08 12.00
N ILE A 137 -5.83 -6.94 10.68
CA ILE A 137 -6.72 -6.08 9.91
C ILE A 137 -8.14 -6.65 9.88
N GLU A 138 -8.32 -7.93 9.62
CA GLU A 138 -9.63 -8.59 9.50
C GLU A 138 -10.42 -8.57 10.83
N LYS A 139 -9.71 -8.58 11.97
CA LYS A 139 -10.30 -8.46 13.31
C LYS A 139 -10.82 -7.06 13.62
N VAL A 140 -10.15 -6.03 13.09
CA VAL A 140 -10.47 -4.62 13.38
C VAL A 140 -11.41 -4.02 12.33
N SER A 141 -11.29 -4.45 11.08
CA SER A 141 -11.86 -3.76 9.92
C SER A 141 -12.72 -4.68 9.04
N PRO A 142 -13.92 -4.22 8.64
CA PRO A 142 -14.88 -5.06 7.94
C PRO A 142 -14.55 -5.22 6.45
N ALA A 143 -15.13 -6.26 5.84
CA ALA A 143 -15.25 -6.37 4.38
C ALA A 143 -16.23 -5.33 3.81
N PRO A 144 -16.23 -5.04 2.50
CA PRO A 144 -15.28 -5.51 1.47
C PRO A 144 -13.85 -4.97 1.65
N ARG A 145 -12.85 -5.81 1.33
CA ARG A 145 -11.41 -5.53 1.53
C ARG A 145 -10.64 -5.63 0.23
N ILE A 146 -9.64 -4.76 0.04
CA ILE A 146 -8.72 -4.80 -1.08
C ILE A 146 -7.27 -4.60 -0.63
N GLU A 147 -6.36 -5.34 -1.25
CA GLU A 147 -4.91 -5.12 -1.17
C GLU A 147 -4.39 -4.48 -2.47
N LEU A 148 -3.80 -3.29 -2.36
CA LEU A 148 -3.12 -2.59 -3.44
C LEU A 148 -1.63 -2.91 -3.41
N PHE A 149 -1.05 -3.08 -4.60
CA PHE A 149 0.31 -3.59 -4.82
C PHE A 149 0.52 -5.04 -4.32
N ALA A 150 -0.55 -5.83 -4.36
CA ALA A 150 -0.51 -7.22 -3.96
C ALA A 150 0.40 -8.06 -4.88
N ARG A 151 1.08 -9.04 -4.31
CA ARG A 151 1.88 -10.04 -5.05
C ARG A 151 1.20 -11.41 -5.14
N GLN A 152 0.13 -11.64 -4.37
CA GLN A 152 -0.57 -12.92 -4.29
C GLN A 152 -2.05 -12.68 -3.97
N LYS A 153 -2.93 -13.57 -4.42
CA LYS A 153 -4.34 -13.54 -4.03
C LYS A 153 -4.52 -14.02 -2.59
N ARG A 154 -5.50 -13.44 -1.89
CA ARG A 154 -5.91 -13.88 -0.56
C ARG A 154 -7.43 -14.06 -0.53
N LYS A 155 -7.89 -15.18 0.00
CA LYS A 155 -9.32 -15.45 0.17
C LYS A 155 -9.97 -14.33 1.00
N GLY A 156 -11.07 -13.77 0.50
CA GLY A 156 -11.81 -12.69 1.18
C GLY A 156 -11.23 -11.28 0.96
N TRP A 157 -10.22 -11.15 0.09
CA TRP A 157 -9.64 -9.89 -0.34
C TRP A 157 -9.65 -9.84 -1.87
N ASP A 158 -10.06 -8.69 -2.41
CA ASP A 158 -9.75 -8.36 -3.78
C ASP A 158 -8.31 -7.85 -3.84
N CYS A 159 -7.66 -7.95 -5.00
CA CYS A 159 -6.29 -7.50 -5.16
C CYS A 159 -6.09 -6.63 -6.39
N PHE A 160 -5.14 -5.72 -6.29
CA PHE A 160 -4.61 -4.94 -7.39
C PHE A 160 -3.08 -4.97 -7.31
N GLY A 161 -2.38 -5.37 -8.37
CA GLY A 161 -0.92 -5.43 -8.37
C GLY A 161 -0.35 -5.96 -9.69
N ASN A 162 0.92 -5.65 -9.94
CA ASN A 162 1.59 -5.99 -11.20
C ASN A 162 2.02 -7.47 -11.26
N GLU A 163 2.13 -8.13 -10.11
CA GLU A 163 2.57 -9.54 -9.98
C GLU A 163 1.40 -10.52 -9.79
N VAL A 164 0.16 -10.04 -9.87
CA VAL A 164 -1.05 -10.83 -9.64
C VAL A 164 -2.13 -10.45 -10.65
N GLU A 165 -3.00 -11.41 -11.00
CA GLU A 165 -4.20 -11.11 -11.76
C GLU A 165 -5.14 -10.24 -10.91
N SER A 166 -5.17 -8.94 -11.23
CA SER A 166 -5.93 -7.94 -10.47
C SER A 166 -7.45 -8.14 -10.62
N ASP A 167 -8.18 -8.04 -9.52
CA ASP A 167 -9.65 -8.17 -9.47
C ASP A 167 -10.36 -6.83 -9.74
N VAL A 168 -9.62 -5.72 -9.75
CA VAL A 168 -10.12 -4.37 -10.05
C VAL A 168 -9.21 -3.63 -11.03
N GLN A 169 -9.77 -2.57 -11.63
CA GLN A 169 -9.00 -1.58 -12.38
C GLN A 169 -8.97 -0.26 -11.62
N LEU A 170 -7.80 0.36 -11.53
CA LEU A 170 -7.66 1.75 -11.10
C LEU A 170 -7.85 2.64 -12.33
N ILE A 171 -9.03 3.25 -12.45
CA ILE A 171 -9.34 4.20 -13.51
C ILE A 171 -9.09 5.62 -12.96
N THR A 172 -8.12 6.33 -13.52
CA THR A 172 -8.02 7.78 -13.32
C THR A 172 -8.97 8.51 -14.26
N ASN A 173 -9.64 9.55 -13.77
CA ASN A 173 -10.39 10.44 -14.66
C ASN A 173 -9.41 11.18 -15.59
N PRO A 174 -9.70 11.27 -16.90
CA PRO A 174 -8.82 11.93 -17.87
C PRO A 174 -8.56 13.41 -17.58
N SER A 175 -9.43 14.06 -16.81
CA SER A 175 -9.45 15.52 -16.60
C SER A 175 -8.56 16.02 -15.46
N THR A 176 -7.99 15.14 -14.62
CA THR A 176 -7.17 15.54 -13.46
C THR A 176 -5.71 15.13 -13.56
N SER A 177 -5.29 14.48 -14.65
CA SER A 177 -3.89 14.13 -14.87
C SER A 177 -3.29 15.06 -15.93
N PRO A 178 -2.21 15.81 -15.63
CA PRO A 178 -1.45 16.56 -16.64
C PRO A 178 -0.87 15.64 -17.73
N ASN A 179 -0.77 14.34 -17.44
CA ASN A 179 -0.29 13.28 -18.32
C ASN A 179 -1.40 12.23 -18.44
N GLY A 180 -2.13 12.21 -19.57
CA GLY A 180 -3.36 11.44 -19.77
C GLY A 180 -3.38 10.02 -19.21
N ASP A 181 -4.59 9.59 -18.80
CA ASP A 181 -4.98 8.23 -18.42
C ASP A 181 -3.88 7.35 -17.78
N PHE A 182 -3.74 7.42 -16.46
CA PHE A 182 -3.25 6.26 -15.72
C PHE A 182 -4.39 5.22 -15.70
N VAL A 183 -4.61 4.56 -16.83
CA VAL A 183 -5.07 3.19 -16.74
C VAL A 183 -3.82 2.39 -16.43
N LEU A 184 -3.74 1.78 -15.24
CA LEU A 184 -2.82 0.67 -15.03
C LEU A 184 -3.34 -0.52 -15.85
N ARG A 185 -3.27 -0.38 -17.19
CA ARG A 185 -3.41 -1.50 -18.11
C ARG A 185 -2.16 -2.32 -17.94
N LYS A 186 -2.37 -3.62 -17.85
CA LYS A 186 -1.41 -4.69 -18.13
C LYS A 186 -0.70 -4.43 -19.47
N LYS A 187 0.22 -3.47 -19.56
CA LYS A 187 1.01 -3.23 -20.78
C LYS A 187 2.20 -4.18 -20.74
N GLU A 188 1.99 -5.32 -21.39
CA GLU A 188 2.87 -5.83 -22.44
C GLU A 188 4.38 -5.81 -22.15
N PHE A 189 4.86 -6.67 -21.23
CA PHE A 189 6.26 -7.11 -21.24
C PHE A 189 6.36 -8.48 -21.90
N ASN A 190 6.25 -8.47 -23.24
CA ASN A 190 6.74 -9.53 -24.09
C ASN A 190 7.02 -8.92 -25.47
N LYS A 191 8.22 -8.35 -25.62
CA LYS A 191 8.98 -8.38 -26.88
C LYS A 191 10.39 -7.89 -26.58
N GLY A 192 11.34 -8.82 -26.68
CA GLY A 192 12.74 -8.48 -26.85
C GLY A 192 12.90 -7.60 -28.07
N TYR A 193 13.73 -6.58 -27.95
CA TYR A 193 14.25 -5.87 -29.10
C TYR A 193 15.44 -6.66 -29.62
N GLU A 194 15.21 -7.45 -30.68
CA GLU A 194 16.25 -7.68 -31.67
C GLU A 194 16.41 -6.39 -32.48
N VAL A 195 17.65 -5.93 -32.59
CA VAL A 195 18.02 -4.76 -33.38
C VAL A 195 18.62 -5.27 -34.69
N ASN A 196 18.04 -4.86 -35.82
CA ASN A 196 18.76 -4.77 -37.08
C ASN A 196 19.60 -3.49 -37.08
#